data_AF-A0A949G089-F1
#
_entry.id   AF-A0A949G089-F1
#
_cell.length_a   1.000
_cell.length_b   1.000
_cell.length_c   1.000
_cell.angle_alpha   90.00
_cell.angle_beta   90.00
_cell.angle_gamma   90.00
#
_symmetry.space_group_name_H-M   'P 1'
#
loop_
_entity.id
_entity.type
_entity.pdbx_description
1 polymer ?
#
loop_
_entity_poly.entity_id
_entity_poly.type
_entity_poly.pdbx_seq_one_letter_code
_entity_poly.pdbx_strand_id
1 'polypeptide(L)'
;MDRIGDLILGQTGTLADAAGPERTTALVRLVLRHWPHEHLRMLARAGGKNHADLVHVGKLLRCQVHERWEARYGISPTWVTTMSPLLDALWLITVEHWWRDTDFRVTLKVVSKRIADGEA
;
A
#
# COMPACT_ATOMS: atom_id res chain seq x y z
N MET A 1 11.78 9.63 5.87
CA MET A 1 11.16 8.39 5.36
C MET A 1 11.11 7.42 6.51
N ASP A 2 9.94 6.84 6.80
CA ASP A 2 9.78 5.87 7.87
C ASP A 2 10.32 4.49 7.45
N ARG A 3 10.86 3.72 8.40
CA ARG A 3 11.51 2.41 8.21
C ARG A 3 10.70 1.38 7.41
N ILE A 4 9.36 1.50 7.40
CA ILE A 4 8.44 0.67 6.59
C ILE A 4 8.49 1.07 5.11
N GLY A 5 8.57 2.37 4.81
CA GLY A 5 8.71 2.87 3.45
C GLY A 5 10.00 2.35 2.81
N ASP A 6 11.12 2.42 3.53
CA ASP A 6 12.42 1.96 3.00
C ASP A 6 12.47 0.43 2.80
N LEU A 7 11.87 -0.33 3.72
CA LEU A 7 11.75 -1.79 3.61
C LEU A 7 10.96 -2.20 2.36
N ILE A 8 9.79 -1.57 2.17
CA ILE A 8 8.90 -1.90 1.06
C ILE A 8 9.52 -1.42 -0.26
N LEU A 9 10.12 -0.23 -0.29
CA LEU A 9 10.72 0.34 -1.50
C LEU A 9 11.95 -0.44 -1.97
N GLY A 10 12.80 -0.92 -1.05
CA GLY A 10 13.95 -1.74 -1.37
C GLY A 10 13.61 -3.04 -2.12
N GLN A 11 12.39 -3.54 -1.99
CA GLN A 11 11.90 -4.75 -2.67
C GLN A 11 11.16 -4.46 -3.99
N THR A 12 10.96 -3.18 -4.35
CA THR A 12 10.26 -2.75 -5.58
C THR A 12 11.15 -2.01 -6.57
N GLY A 13 12.48 -2.05 -6.37
CA GLY A 13 13.50 -1.21 -7.00
C GLY A 13 13.24 -0.81 -8.45
N THR A 14 13.13 -1.75 -9.39
CA THR A 14 12.97 -1.42 -10.82
C THR A 14 11.70 -0.63 -11.15
N LEU A 15 10.59 -0.90 -10.46
CA LEU A 15 9.33 -0.16 -10.65
C LEU A 15 9.37 1.19 -9.93
N ALA A 16 9.99 1.24 -8.76
CA ALA A 16 10.20 2.47 -7.99
C ALA A 16 11.13 3.46 -8.71
N ASP A 17 12.16 2.95 -9.39
CA ASP A 17 13.11 3.73 -10.19
C ASP A 17 12.41 4.31 -11.43
N ALA A 18 11.63 3.50 -12.15
CA ALA A 18 10.87 3.93 -13.33
C ALA A 18 9.80 4.99 -12.98
N ALA A 19 9.22 4.91 -11.78
CA ALA A 19 8.26 5.87 -11.28
C ALA A 19 8.89 7.23 -10.91
N GLY A 20 10.16 7.23 -10.51
CA GLY A 20 10.84 8.35 -9.91
C GLY A 20 10.51 8.54 -8.42
N PRO A 21 11.45 9.07 -7.62
CA PRO A 21 11.38 9.05 -6.16
C PRO A 21 10.17 9.80 -5.58
N GLU A 22 9.76 10.92 -6.19
CA GLU A 22 8.62 11.72 -5.72
C GLU A 22 7.29 10.98 -5.89
N ARG A 23 7.07 10.39 -7.07
CA ARG A 23 5.85 9.64 -7.39
C ARG A 23 5.77 8.36 -6.59
N THR A 24 6.89 7.67 -6.45
CA THR A 24 7.03 6.49 -5.58
C THR A 24 6.66 6.84 -4.13
N THR A 25 7.21 7.92 -3.57
CA THR A 25 6.90 8.36 -2.22
C THR A 25 5.42 8.72 -2.07
N ALA A 26 4.84 9.41 -3.06
CA ALA A 26 3.43 9.76 -3.07
C ALA A 26 2.52 8.52 -3.09
N LEU A 27 2.87 7.52 -3.92
CA LEU A 27 2.12 6.27 -4.00
C LEU A 27 2.19 5.49 -2.68
N VAL A 28 3.38 5.35 -2.08
CA VAL A 28 3.54 4.71 -0.77
C VAL A 28 2.69 5.40 0.28
N ARG A 29 2.73 6.74 0.35
CA ARG A 29 1.89 7.51 1.28
C ARG A 29 0.40 7.26 1.06
N LEU A 30 -0.07 7.21 -0.19
CA LEU A 30 -1.46 6.89 -0.50
C LEU A 30 -1.84 5.47 -0.07
N VAL A 31 -0.99 4.48 -0.36
CA VAL A 31 -1.18 3.09 0.06
C VAL A 31 -1.28 2.99 1.59
N LEU A 32 -0.35 3.61 2.30
CA LEU A 32 -0.32 3.59 3.76
C LEU A 32 -1.54 4.31 4.35
N ARG A 33 -1.95 5.44 3.77
CA ARG A 33 -3.16 6.18 4.19
C ARG A 33 -4.43 5.35 4.04
N HIS A 34 -4.54 4.60 2.95
CA HIS A 34 -5.72 3.80 2.62
C HIS A 34 -5.59 2.33 3.00
N TRP A 35 -4.56 1.97 3.78
CA TRP A 35 -4.32 0.58 4.12
C TRP A 35 -5.55 -0.04 4.81
N PRO A 36 -6.04 -1.20 4.34
CA PRO A 36 -7.35 -1.73 4.73
C PRO A 36 -7.28 -2.49 6.07
N HIS A 37 -6.89 -1.78 7.14
CA HIS A 37 -6.66 -2.32 8.48
C HIS A 37 -7.84 -3.14 9.02
N GLU A 38 -9.06 -2.61 8.93
CA GLU A 38 -10.24 -3.29 9.49
C GLU A 38 -10.61 -4.54 8.69
N HIS A 39 -10.54 -4.49 7.36
CA HIS A 39 -10.81 -5.66 6.50
C HIS A 39 -9.83 -6.79 6.81
N LEU A 40 -8.53 -6.50 6.89
CA LEU A 40 -7.52 -7.49 7.22
C LEU A 40 -7.72 -8.08 8.63
N ARG A 41 -8.13 -7.28 9.61
CA ARG A 41 -8.47 -7.78 10.95
C ARG A 41 -9.71 -8.67 10.96
N MET A 42 -10.74 -8.34 10.17
CA MET A 42 -11.93 -9.19 10.03
C MET A 42 -11.56 -10.55 9.44
N LEU A 43 -10.73 -10.57 8.39
CA LEU A 43 -10.23 -11.84 7.82
C LEU A 43 -9.40 -12.65 8.82
N ALA A 44 -8.59 -11.98 9.65
CA ALA A 44 -7.81 -12.64 10.71
C ALA A 44 -8.70 -13.38 11.69
N ARG A 45 -9.82 -12.75 12.08
CA ARG A 45 -10.81 -13.32 13.00
C ARG A 45 -11.62 -14.45 12.37
N ALA A 46 -11.86 -14.38 11.06
CA ALA A 46 -12.68 -15.35 10.32
C ALA A 46 -11.95 -16.64 9.93
N GLY A 47 -10.66 -16.79 10.26
CA GLY A 47 -9.89 -18.02 9.98
C GLY A 47 -8.69 -17.85 9.05
N GLY A 48 -8.32 -16.63 8.67
CA GLY A 48 -6.99 -16.33 8.14
C GLY A 48 -6.91 -16.01 6.65
N LYS A 49 -5.83 -16.46 6.00
CA LYS A 49 -5.32 -15.96 4.71
C LYS A 49 -6.03 -16.58 3.49
N ASN A 50 -7.35 -16.43 3.39
CA ASN A 50 -8.06 -16.85 2.16
C ASN A 50 -7.63 -15.97 0.97
N HIS A 51 -7.19 -16.61 -0.11
CA HIS A 51 -6.73 -15.94 -1.32
C HIS A 51 -7.81 -15.03 -1.94
N ALA A 52 -9.06 -15.50 -2.04
CA ALA A 52 -10.14 -14.74 -2.67
C ALA A 52 -10.44 -13.44 -1.90
N ASP A 53 -10.46 -13.52 -0.58
CA ASP A 53 -10.70 -12.37 0.29
C ASP A 53 -9.54 -11.36 0.23
N LEU A 54 -8.29 -11.84 0.19
CA LEU A 54 -7.14 -10.96 -0.01
C LEU A 54 -7.16 -10.28 -1.38
N VAL A 55 -7.55 -10.98 -2.43
CA VAL A 55 -7.73 -10.38 -3.76
C VAL A 55 -8.81 -9.31 -3.72
N HIS A 56 -9.92 -9.56 -3.04
CA HIS A 56 -10.99 -8.58 -2.88
C HIS A 56 -10.51 -7.32 -2.13
N VAL A 57 -9.84 -7.49 -1.00
CA VAL A 57 -9.30 -6.37 -0.21
C VAL A 57 -8.24 -5.59 -0.99
N GLY A 58 -7.37 -6.27 -1.74
CA GLY A 58 -6.39 -5.63 -2.62
C GLY A 58 -7.06 -4.79 -3.73
N LYS A 59 -8.16 -5.27 -4.32
CA LYS A 59 -8.95 -4.50 -5.30
C LYS A 59 -9.56 -3.24 -4.69
N LEU A 60 -10.09 -3.30 -3.47
CA LEU A 60 -10.64 -2.12 -2.79
C LEU A 60 -9.56 -1.06 -2.56
N LEU A 61 -8.40 -1.47 -2.03
CA LEU A 61 -7.25 -0.59 -1.86
C LEU A 61 -6.84 0.05 -3.20
N ARG A 62 -6.78 -0.77 -4.26
CA ARG A 62 -6.43 -0.31 -5.60
C ARG A 62 -7.37 0.76 -6.13
N CYS A 63 -8.68 0.55 -6.02
CA CYS A 63 -9.67 1.55 -6.45
C CYS A 63 -9.49 2.88 -5.69
N GLN A 64 -9.33 2.82 -4.37
CA GLN A 64 -9.16 4.02 -3.54
C GLN A 64 -7.87 4.78 -3.87
N VAL A 65 -6.75 4.05 -4.01
CA VAL A 65 -5.47 4.67 -4.37
C VAL A 65 -5.53 5.25 -5.78
N HIS A 66 -6.16 4.56 -6.72
CA HIS A 66 -6.32 5.05 -8.09
C HIS A 66 -7.10 6.36 -8.15
N GLU A 67 -8.28 6.39 -7.52
CA GLU A 67 -9.13 7.58 -7.48
C GLU A 67 -8.38 8.79 -6.89
N ARG A 68 -7.64 8.58 -5.79
CA ARG A 68 -6.85 9.64 -5.15
C ARG A 68 -5.64 10.05 -5.98
N TRP A 69 -5.05 9.11 -6.70
CA TRP A 69 -3.96 9.41 -7.61
C TRP A 69 -4.43 10.29 -8.76
N GLU A 70 -5.51 9.90 -9.46
CA GLU A 70 -6.07 10.66 -10.57
C GLU A 70 -6.53 12.04 -10.14
N ALA A 71 -7.16 12.16 -8.96
CA ALA A 71 -7.56 13.46 -8.41
C ALA A 71 -6.37 14.41 -8.18
N ARG A 72 -5.16 13.88 -7.91
CA ARG A 72 -3.97 14.69 -7.62
C ARG A 72 -3.09 14.94 -8.85
N TYR A 73 -2.95 13.95 -9.73
CA TYR A 73 -1.98 13.95 -10.82
C TYR A 73 -2.62 13.91 -12.21
N GLY A 74 -3.95 13.80 -12.28
CA GLY A 74 -4.69 13.59 -13.51
C GLY A 74 -4.63 12.14 -14.01
N ILE A 75 -5.49 11.86 -15.00
CA ILE A 75 -5.50 10.59 -15.72
C ILE A 75 -4.22 10.49 -16.53
N SER A 76 -3.46 9.40 -16.38
CA SER A 76 -2.15 9.27 -17.02
C SER A 76 -1.83 7.83 -17.42
N PRO A 77 -1.25 7.58 -18.61
CA PRO A 77 -0.77 6.26 -19.01
C PRO A 77 0.24 5.66 -18.00
N THR A 78 0.99 6.51 -17.29
CA THR A 78 1.96 6.10 -16.27
C THR A 78 1.30 5.34 -15.11
N TRP A 79 0.00 5.55 -14.88
CA TRP A 79 -0.74 4.75 -13.93
C TRP A 79 -0.74 3.28 -14.33
N VAL A 80 -1.16 2.99 -15.56
CA VAL A 80 -1.31 1.62 -16.06
C VAL A 80 0.04 0.91 -16.17
N THR A 81 1.05 1.60 -16.68
CA THR A 81 2.36 0.99 -16.99
C THR A 81 3.28 0.85 -15.79
N THR A 82 3.13 1.70 -14.77
CA THR A 82 4.14 1.83 -13.72
C THR A 82 3.53 1.89 -12.32
N MET A 83 2.56 2.78 -12.07
CA MET A 83 2.02 2.95 -10.70
C MET A 83 1.18 1.75 -10.27
N SER A 84 0.38 1.19 -11.16
CA SER A 84 -0.46 0.03 -10.86
C SER A 84 0.37 -1.22 -10.57
N PRO A 85 1.36 -1.60 -11.40
CA PRO A 85 2.26 -2.71 -11.04
C PRO A 85 3.00 -2.46 -9.73
N LEU A 86 3.47 -1.22 -9.49
CA LEU A 86 4.11 -0.86 -8.24
C LEU A 86 3.16 -1.04 -7.05
N LEU A 87 1.92 -0.56 -7.16
CA LEU A 87 0.88 -0.73 -6.15
C LEU A 87 0.58 -2.21 -5.85
N ASP A 88 0.51 -3.05 -6.88
CA ASP A 88 0.30 -4.49 -6.70
C ASP A 88 1.48 -5.12 -5.93
N ALA A 89 2.73 -4.71 -6.21
CA ALA A 89 3.90 -5.13 -5.46
C ALA A 89 3.88 -4.63 -4.00
N LEU A 90 3.56 -3.34 -3.78
CA LEU A 90 3.42 -2.76 -2.44
C LEU A 90 2.37 -3.53 -1.62
N TRP A 91 1.23 -3.86 -2.23
CA TRP A 91 0.18 -4.66 -1.60
C TRP A 91 0.69 -6.04 -1.16
N LEU A 92 1.31 -6.80 -2.07
CA LEU A 92 1.80 -8.15 -1.80
C LEU A 92 2.84 -8.18 -0.67
N ILE A 93 3.85 -7.31 -0.75
CA ILE A 93 4.91 -7.21 0.26
C ILE A 93 4.30 -6.84 1.62
N THR A 94 3.48 -5.79 1.64
CA THR A 94 2.92 -5.28 2.89
C THR A 94 1.96 -6.29 3.53
N VAL A 95 1.11 -6.97 2.75
CA VAL A 95 0.16 -7.96 3.29
C VAL A 95 0.86 -9.23 3.77
N GLU A 96 1.98 -9.61 3.16
CA GLU A 96 2.80 -10.72 3.59
C GLU A 96 3.48 -10.44 4.94
N HIS A 97 4.10 -9.27 5.09
CA HIS A 97 4.64 -8.81 6.36
C HIS A 97 3.55 -8.64 7.42
N TRP A 98 2.42 -8.07 7.03
CA TRP A 98 1.27 -7.91 7.92
C TRP A 98 0.84 -9.26 8.48
N TRP A 99 0.81 -10.35 7.71
CA TRP A 99 0.47 -11.65 8.27
C TRP A 99 1.55 -12.25 9.18
N ARG A 100 2.82 -12.10 8.83
CA ARG A 100 3.93 -12.77 9.55
C ARG A 100 4.32 -12.10 10.85
N ASP A 101 4.17 -10.78 10.94
CA ASP A 101 4.80 -9.99 12.00
C ASP A 101 3.77 -9.09 12.68
N THR A 102 3.51 -9.36 13.96
CA THR A 102 2.54 -8.58 14.77
C THR A 102 3.05 -7.17 15.06
N ASP A 103 4.35 -6.99 15.27
CA ASP A 103 4.96 -5.68 15.54
C ASP A 103 4.90 -4.82 14.28
N PHE A 104 5.08 -5.45 13.10
CA PHE A 104 4.83 -4.79 11.82
C PHE A 104 3.37 -4.31 11.70
N ARG A 105 2.36 -5.10 12.11
CA ARG A 105 0.95 -4.67 12.08
C ARG A 105 0.72 -3.41 12.92
N VAL A 106 1.28 -3.39 14.13
CA VAL A 106 1.15 -2.26 15.07
C VAL A 106 1.83 -1.02 14.48
N THR A 107 3.06 -1.18 14.01
CA THR A 107 3.84 -0.10 13.40
C THR A 107 3.13 0.45 12.17
N LEU A 108 2.64 -0.42 11.28
CA LEU A 108 1.89 -0.03 10.09
C LEU A 108 0.64 0.77 10.46
N LYS A 109 -0.10 0.34 11.48
CA LYS A 109 -1.29 1.08 11.97
C LYS A 109 -0.93 2.48 12.45
N VAL A 110 0.15 2.62 13.22
CA VAL A 110 0.62 3.92 13.73
C VAL A 110 1.05 4.83 12.59
N VAL A 111 1.86 4.33 11.67
CA VAL A 111 2.36 5.09 10.50
C VAL A 111 1.21 5.49 9.57
N SER A 112 0.32 4.56 9.22
CA SER A 112 -0.89 4.84 8.44
C SER A 112 -1.72 5.96 9.04
N LYS A 113 -1.89 5.95 10.38
CA LYS A 113 -2.64 6.99 11.09
C LYS A 113 -1.95 8.35 10.99
N ARG A 114 -0.65 8.43 11.28
CA ARG A 114 0.13 9.68 11.15
C ARG A 114 0.03 10.28 9.76
N ILE A 115 0.15 9.46 8.72
CA ILE A 115 0.01 9.89 7.32
C ILE A 115 -1.42 10.39 7.04
N ALA A 116 -2.44 9.72 7.58
CA ALA A 116 -3.83 10.14 7.42
C ALA A 116 -4.12 11.48 8.10
N ASP A 117 -3.50 11.72 9.25
CA ASP A 117 -3.60 12.95 10.07
C ASP A 117 -2.73 14.09 9.50
N GLY A 118 -1.85 13.80 8.53
CA GLY A 118 -1.00 14.78 7.84
C GLY A 118 0.35 15.04 8.52
N GLU A 119 0.77 14.19 9.46
CA GLU A 119 1.99 14.36 10.28
C GLU A 119 3.29 13.83 9.62
N ALA A 120 3.36 13.71 8.28
CA ALA A 120 4.47 13.01 7.60
C ALA A 120 4.89 13.55 6.23
#